data_AF-A0A4R3MT26-F1
#
_entry.id   AF-A0A4R3MT26-F1
#
_cell.length_a   1.000
_cell.length_b   1.000
_cell.length_c   1.000
_cell.angle_alpha   90.00
_cell.angle_beta   90.00
_cell.angle_gamma   90.00
#
_symmetry.space_group_name_H-M   'P 1'
#
loop_
_entity.id
_entity.type
_entity.pdbx_description
1 polymer ?
#
loop_
_entity_poly.entity_id
_entity_poly.type
_entity_poly.pdbx_seq_one_letter_code
_entity_poly.pdbx_strand_id
1 'polypeptide(L)'
;MEYIVPYSGHDSPQSLKTLMPKERIEGRIEEVKGKVVGNQSPEQTGSTQKNAGKNHAVTGDDPTSTKSTTAPKAQEAIALLHRDHKIVSDRFDEYEKIYVQSRKNSLVVLICADLTIHAQVEEEIFYPALNEILKDKRLVPRAISEHATLKDLIADVKGLKRDGDHFDARIRLLSEYVKHHVKEQQDAMFPRAAATKLDMMEIGAQMASRKEELVAERSRRA
;
A
#
# COMPACT_ATOMS: atom_id res chain seq x y z
N MET A 1 -3.37 -19.29 65.58
CA MET A 1 -2.84 -20.59 65.16
C MET A 1 -3.88 -21.20 64.25
N GLU A 2 -3.68 -21.10 62.93
CA GLU A 2 -4.31 -21.98 61.92
C GLU A 2 -3.65 -21.71 60.56
N TYR A 3 -3.67 -22.73 59.73
CA TYR A 3 -2.59 -23.18 58.87
C TYR A 3 -2.56 -22.51 57.48
N ILE A 4 -1.35 -22.33 56.94
CA ILE A 4 -1.07 -21.99 55.54
C ILE A 4 -1.06 -23.26 54.70
N VAL A 5 -1.68 -23.24 53.51
CA VAL A 5 -1.27 -24.08 52.36
C VAL A 5 -1.34 -23.24 51.08
N PRO A 6 -0.24 -23.08 50.31
CA PRO A 6 -0.25 -22.35 49.05
C PRO A 6 -0.55 -23.29 47.87
N TYR A 7 -1.41 -22.85 46.95
CA TYR A 7 -1.69 -23.55 45.70
C TYR A 7 -0.75 -23.03 44.61
N SER A 8 0.23 -23.86 44.24
CA SER A 8 1.05 -23.73 43.04
C SER A 8 0.60 -24.79 42.04
N GLY A 9 0.03 -24.36 40.91
CA GLY A 9 -0.40 -25.22 39.81
C GLY A 9 0.06 -24.64 38.48
N HIS A 10 1.14 -25.22 37.95
CA HIS A 10 1.58 -25.09 36.58
C HIS A 10 0.54 -25.68 35.63
N ASP A 11 0.13 -24.95 34.60
CA ASP A 11 -0.48 -25.53 33.40
C ASP A 11 0.33 -25.14 32.17
N SER A 12 1.06 -26.13 31.63
CA SER A 12 1.64 -26.11 30.29
C SER A 12 0.58 -26.55 29.28
N PRO A 13 0.42 -25.87 28.13
CA PRO A 13 -0.23 -26.48 26.97
C PRO A 13 0.83 -27.07 26.04
N GLN A 14 1.09 -28.38 26.20
CA GLN A 14 1.67 -29.22 25.15
C GLN A 14 0.55 -29.95 24.41
N SER A 15 0.66 -29.93 23.08
CA SER A 15 0.08 -30.87 22.11
C SER A 15 -1.43 -30.78 21.82
N LEU A 16 -1.76 -30.19 20.66
CA LEU A 16 -2.84 -30.65 19.79
C LEU A 16 -2.36 -30.68 18.34
N LYS A 17 -1.45 -31.63 18.07
CA LYS A 17 -1.21 -32.16 16.72
C LYS A 17 -2.20 -33.31 16.48
N THR A 18 -3.29 -33.03 15.76
CA THR A 18 -4.11 -34.03 15.06
C THR A 18 -4.68 -33.34 13.82
N LEU A 19 -4.01 -33.48 12.68
CA LEU A 19 -4.32 -34.44 11.62
C LEU A 19 -5.51 -33.98 10.74
N MET A 20 -5.20 -33.12 9.76
CA MET A 20 -6.04 -32.92 8.58
C MET A 20 -5.57 -33.88 7.48
N PRO A 21 -6.45 -34.67 6.85
CA PRO A 21 -6.06 -35.59 5.79
C PRO A 21 -5.66 -34.85 4.51
N LYS A 22 -4.56 -35.31 3.90
CA LYS A 22 -4.08 -34.88 2.58
C LYS A 22 -4.86 -35.61 1.50
N GLU A 23 -5.59 -34.87 0.66
CA GLU A 23 -6.03 -35.39 -0.63
C GLU A 23 -5.53 -34.53 -1.80
N ARG A 24 -4.70 -35.23 -2.57
CA ARG A 24 -4.15 -35.07 -3.91
C ARG A 24 -5.12 -34.47 -4.93
N ILE A 25 -4.68 -33.42 -5.63
CA ILE A 25 -5.08 -33.20 -7.03
C ILE A 25 -3.80 -33.00 -7.84
N GLU A 26 -3.37 -34.07 -8.51
CA GLU A 26 -2.42 -34.03 -9.61
C GLU A 26 -3.11 -33.54 -10.89
N GLY A 27 -2.46 -32.60 -11.57
CA GLY A 27 -2.04 -32.74 -12.97
C GLY A 27 -3.09 -32.95 -14.06
N ARG A 28 -3.42 -31.86 -14.77
CA ARG A 28 -3.59 -31.74 -16.24
C ARG A 28 -3.89 -30.25 -16.50
N ILE A 29 -3.39 -29.51 -17.50
CA ILE A 29 -3.24 -29.81 -18.92
C ILE A 29 -2.17 -28.83 -19.49
N GLU A 30 -1.12 -29.36 -20.12
CA GLU A 30 -0.36 -28.66 -21.15
C GLU A 30 -1.17 -28.71 -22.46
N GLU A 31 -1.51 -27.57 -23.06
CA GLU A 31 -1.53 -27.35 -24.52
C GLU A 31 -2.04 -25.93 -24.81
N VAL A 32 -1.16 -25.01 -25.26
CA VAL A 32 -1.40 -24.15 -26.44
C VAL A 32 -0.02 -23.63 -26.91
N LYS A 33 0.61 -24.36 -27.84
CA LYS A 33 1.60 -23.80 -28.77
C LYS A 33 0.92 -23.65 -30.12
N GLY A 34 0.88 -22.42 -30.64
CA GLY A 34 0.64 -22.19 -32.06
C GLY A 34 -0.23 -20.98 -32.35
N LYS A 35 0.39 -19.81 -32.55
CA LYS A 35 0.43 -19.19 -33.88
C LYS A 35 1.37 -17.99 -33.91
N VAL A 36 2.44 -18.17 -34.67
CA VAL A 36 3.27 -17.11 -35.23
C VAL A 36 2.49 -16.49 -36.40
N VAL A 37 2.20 -15.19 -36.31
CA VAL A 37 2.05 -14.24 -37.44
C VAL A 37 2.50 -12.90 -36.83
N GLY A 38 3.60 -12.25 -37.21
CA GLY A 38 4.12 -12.08 -38.56
C GLY A 38 3.61 -10.78 -39.18
N ASN A 39 3.56 -9.66 -38.44
CA ASN A 39 3.25 -8.34 -39.01
C ASN A 39 4.54 -7.53 -39.21
N GLN A 40 5.09 -7.66 -40.41
CA GLN A 40 5.95 -6.64 -40.99
C GLN A 40 5.03 -5.58 -41.61
N SER A 41 5.21 -4.32 -41.22
CA SER A 41 4.64 -3.16 -41.92
C SER A 41 5.82 -2.33 -42.43
N PRO A 42 5.86 -1.93 -43.71
CA PRO A 42 6.99 -1.23 -44.29
C PRO A 42 6.91 0.29 -44.08
N GLU A 43 8.11 0.85 -43.96
CA GLU A 43 8.58 2.13 -44.50
C GLU A 43 7.65 3.35 -44.52
N GLN A 44 8.07 4.32 -43.71
CA GLN A 44 7.84 5.75 -43.92
C GLN A 44 8.51 6.20 -45.22
N THR A 45 7.75 6.86 -46.09
CA THR A 45 8.28 7.79 -47.09
C THR A 45 7.59 9.13 -46.91
N GLY A 46 8.39 10.19 -46.85
CA GLY A 46 7.95 11.54 -46.57
C GLY A 46 7.40 12.26 -47.79
N SER A 47 6.71 13.37 -47.53
CA SER A 47 6.62 14.48 -48.46
C SER A 47 6.20 15.75 -47.73
N THR A 48 7.13 16.68 -47.74
CA THR A 48 7.09 18.12 -47.50
C THR A 48 5.95 18.80 -48.28
N GLN A 49 5.23 19.77 -47.69
CA GLN A 49 5.22 21.18 -48.16
C GLN A 49 4.26 22.11 -47.40
N LYS A 50 4.85 23.27 -47.10
CA LYS A 50 4.31 24.58 -46.74
C LYS A 50 3.09 25.00 -47.59
N ASN A 51 2.14 25.73 -47.00
CA ASN A 51 1.93 27.12 -47.41
C ASN A 51 1.13 27.97 -46.41
N ALA A 52 1.44 29.27 -46.43
CA ALA A 52 0.96 30.35 -45.58
C ALA A 52 -0.36 30.96 -46.06
N GLY A 53 -1.06 31.68 -45.16
CA GLY A 53 -2.00 32.73 -45.59
C GLY A 53 -3.18 33.07 -44.67
N LYS A 54 -3.04 34.20 -43.96
CA LYS A 54 -4.03 35.28 -43.74
C LYS A 54 -5.31 35.07 -42.90
N ASN A 55 -5.25 35.68 -41.71
CA ASN A 55 -6.16 36.66 -41.09
C ASN A 55 -7.69 36.56 -41.32
N HIS A 56 -8.44 36.35 -40.24
CA HIS A 56 -9.64 37.16 -39.97
C HIS A 56 -9.93 37.21 -38.47
N ALA A 57 -10.12 38.42 -37.95
CA ALA A 57 -10.64 38.67 -36.61
C ALA A 57 -12.16 38.48 -36.64
N VAL A 58 -12.71 37.75 -35.67
CA VAL A 58 -14.08 37.99 -35.21
C VAL A 58 -14.21 37.60 -33.74
N THR A 59 -14.85 38.50 -33.03
CA THR A 59 -15.17 38.51 -31.60
C THR A 59 -16.13 37.39 -31.20
N GLY A 60 -15.90 36.80 -30.04
CA GLY A 60 -16.84 35.89 -29.38
C GLY A 60 -16.38 35.61 -27.96
N ASP A 61 -17.06 36.19 -26.98
CA ASP A 61 -16.94 35.87 -25.57
C ASP A 61 -17.42 34.44 -25.31
N ASP A 62 -16.57 33.60 -24.71
CA ASP A 62 -16.99 32.41 -23.99
C ASP A 62 -15.99 32.12 -22.84
N PRO A 63 -16.41 32.13 -21.56
CA PRO A 63 -15.50 32.02 -20.43
C PRO A 63 -15.43 30.57 -19.94
N THR A 64 -14.76 29.65 -20.64
CA THR A 64 -14.46 28.34 -20.02
C THR A 64 -13.23 27.66 -20.61
N SER A 65 -12.04 28.11 -20.24
CA SER A 65 -10.86 27.23 -20.23
C SER A 65 -9.71 27.84 -19.42
N THR A 66 -9.84 27.85 -18.10
CA THR A 66 -8.66 28.00 -17.24
C THR A 66 -7.93 26.67 -17.18
N LYS A 67 -7.05 26.49 -18.16
CA LYS A 67 -5.94 25.55 -18.15
C LYS A 67 -5.09 25.84 -16.90
N SER A 68 -5.26 25.07 -15.83
CA SER A 68 -4.48 25.21 -14.61
C SER A 68 -3.11 24.55 -14.77
N THR A 69 -2.16 25.31 -15.31
CA THR A 69 -0.73 25.09 -15.09
C THR A 69 -0.32 25.78 -13.79
N THR A 70 -0.21 25.01 -12.71
CA THR A 70 0.46 25.42 -11.45
C THR A 70 1.21 24.21 -10.86
N ALA A 71 2.26 24.49 -10.08
CA ALA A 71 3.30 23.63 -9.50
C ALA A 71 2.81 22.29 -8.85
N PRO A 72 3.70 21.32 -8.48
CA PRO A 72 3.27 19.95 -8.20
C PRO A 72 2.24 19.95 -7.07
N LYS A 73 1.03 19.54 -7.45
CA LYS A 73 -0.21 19.53 -6.69
C LYS A 73 0.01 19.20 -5.21
N ALA A 74 -0.51 20.03 -4.31
CA ALA A 74 -0.94 19.54 -3.01
C ALA A 74 -1.81 18.30 -3.27
N GLN A 75 -1.31 17.15 -2.86
CA GLN A 75 -1.96 15.88 -3.14
C GLN A 75 -3.09 15.73 -2.14
N GLU A 76 -4.32 15.61 -2.63
CA GLU A 76 -5.47 15.20 -1.83
C GLU A 76 -5.10 13.98 -0.96
N ALA A 77 -5.46 14.01 0.33
CA ALA A 77 -5.11 12.97 1.31
C ALA A 77 -5.38 11.54 0.80
N ILE A 78 -6.57 11.29 0.23
CA ILE A 78 -6.96 9.99 -0.34
C ILE A 78 -6.04 9.61 -1.52
N ALA A 79 -5.73 10.54 -2.41
CA ALA A 79 -4.85 10.29 -3.54
C ALA A 79 -3.40 10.00 -3.10
N LEU A 80 -2.94 10.62 -2.01
CA LEU A 80 -1.66 10.32 -1.40
C LEU A 80 -1.64 8.89 -0.84
N LEU A 81 -2.67 8.49 -0.09
CA LEU A 81 -2.78 7.15 0.48
C LEU A 81 -2.87 6.06 -0.60
N HIS A 82 -3.67 6.27 -1.65
CA HIS A 82 -3.71 5.36 -2.80
C HIS A 82 -2.33 5.17 -3.44
N ARG A 83 -1.51 6.23 -3.52
CA ARG A 83 -0.16 6.12 -4.06
C ARG A 83 0.72 5.26 -3.17
N ASP A 84 0.63 5.41 -1.86
CA ASP A 84 1.38 4.58 -0.92
C ASP A 84 0.97 3.11 -1.01
N HIS A 85 -0.35 2.85 -1.04
CA HIS A 85 -0.88 1.50 -1.23
C HIS A 85 -0.32 0.85 -2.49
N LYS A 86 -0.31 1.61 -3.60
CA LYS A 86 0.24 1.12 -4.87
C LYS A 86 1.73 0.83 -4.75
N ILE A 87 2.51 1.75 -4.18
CA ILE A 87 3.96 1.57 -4.01
C ILE A 87 4.25 0.30 -3.20
N VAL A 88 3.56 0.11 -2.08
CA VAL A 88 3.76 -1.08 -1.23
C VAL A 88 3.34 -2.36 -1.95
N SER A 89 2.19 -2.35 -2.64
CA SER A 89 1.73 -3.48 -3.46
C SER A 89 2.76 -3.86 -4.53
N ASP A 90 3.26 -2.88 -5.29
CA ASP A 90 4.25 -3.10 -6.34
C ASP A 90 5.55 -3.71 -5.77
N ARG A 91 5.99 -3.27 -4.57
CA ARG A 91 7.16 -3.83 -3.89
C ARG A 91 6.93 -5.29 -3.43
N PHE A 92 5.74 -5.64 -2.96
CA PHE A 92 5.44 -7.04 -2.64
C PHE A 92 5.45 -7.91 -3.90
N ASP A 93 4.88 -7.42 -5.01
CA ASP A 93 4.92 -8.11 -6.30
C ASP A 93 6.34 -8.25 -6.84
N GLU A 94 7.20 -7.24 -6.63
CA GLU A 94 8.62 -7.30 -6.98
C GLU A 94 9.36 -8.33 -6.10
N TYR A 95 9.06 -8.39 -4.80
CA TYR A 95 9.68 -9.34 -3.87
C TYR A 95 9.51 -10.80 -4.31
N GLU A 96 8.33 -11.18 -4.80
CA GLU A 96 8.07 -12.54 -5.30
C GLU A 96 8.83 -12.88 -6.60
N LYS A 97 9.30 -11.86 -7.33
CA LYS A 97 10.02 -12.02 -8.61
C LYS A 97 11.54 -12.00 -8.45
N ILE A 98 12.06 -11.60 -7.28
CA ILE A 98 13.51 -11.52 -7.03
C ILE A 98 14.04 -12.86 -6.50
N TYR A 99 15.02 -13.43 -7.20
CA TYR A 99 15.77 -14.62 -6.75
C TYR A 99 17.04 -14.28 -5.95
N VAL A 100 17.58 -13.07 -6.11
CA VAL A 100 18.82 -12.65 -5.44
C VAL A 100 18.52 -12.21 -4.01
N GLN A 101 18.95 -12.99 -3.01
CA GLN A 101 18.61 -12.77 -1.60
C GLN A 101 18.98 -11.38 -1.07
N SER A 102 20.14 -10.83 -1.47
CA SER A 102 20.54 -9.48 -1.05
C SER A 102 19.55 -8.41 -1.52
N ARG A 103 19.03 -8.54 -2.74
CA ARG A 103 18.00 -7.63 -3.28
C ARG A 103 16.65 -7.82 -2.56
N LYS A 104 16.23 -9.06 -2.28
CA LYS A 104 15.04 -9.32 -1.44
C LYS A 104 15.17 -8.63 -0.09
N ASN A 105 16.32 -8.76 0.55
CA ASN A 105 16.59 -8.18 1.87
C ASN A 105 16.55 -6.64 1.84
N SER A 106 17.11 -6.01 0.81
CA SER A 106 17.00 -4.56 0.62
C SER A 106 15.54 -4.13 0.41
N LEU A 107 14.78 -4.88 -0.38
CA LEU A 107 13.38 -4.58 -0.67
C LEU A 107 12.49 -4.71 0.58
N VAL A 108 12.72 -5.72 1.42
CA VAL A 108 12.02 -5.86 2.71
C VAL A 108 12.27 -4.66 3.62
N VAL A 109 13.51 -4.14 3.67
CA VAL A 109 13.80 -2.92 4.45
C VAL A 109 12.97 -1.74 3.97
N LEU A 110 12.79 -1.61 2.64
CA LEU A 110 11.96 -0.56 2.05
C LEU A 110 10.48 -0.76 2.36
N ILE A 111 9.95 -1.98 2.20
CA ILE A 111 8.56 -2.33 2.52
C ILE A 111 8.24 -1.99 3.99
N CYS A 112 9.07 -2.45 4.93
CA CYS A 112 8.85 -2.17 6.34
C CYS A 112 8.91 -0.67 6.66
N ALA A 113 9.80 0.07 6.01
CA ALA A 113 9.90 1.51 6.21
C ALA A 113 8.68 2.26 5.68
N ASP A 114 8.24 1.94 4.45
CA ASP A 114 7.07 2.54 3.83
C ASP A 114 5.80 2.29 4.65
N LEU A 115 5.57 1.03 5.07
CA LEU A 115 4.43 0.67 5.90
C LEU A 115 4.44 1.39 7.25
N THR A 116 5.62 1.54 7.85
CA THR A 116 5.76 2.25 9.13
C THR A 116 5.39 3.73 8.98
N ILE A 117 5.92 4.39 7.94
CA ILE A 117 5.64 5.80 7.65
C ILE A 117 4.17 6.02 7.30
N HIS A 118 3.61 5.15 6.44
CA HIS A 118 2.22 5.18 6.04
C HIS A 118 1.27 5.09 7.25
N ALA A 119 1.44 4.05 8.06
CA ALA A 119 0.62 3.83 9.23
C ALA A 119 0.71 4.99 10.24
N GLN A 120 1.91 5.55 10.43
CA GLN A 120 2.13 6.66 11.35
C GLN A 120 1.40 7.94 10.89
N VAL A 121 1.45 8.26 9.60
CA VAL A 121 0.81 9.46 9.05
C VAL A 121 -0.72 9.35 9.07
N GLU A 122 -1.24 8.15 8.83
CA GLU A 122 -2.68 7.91 8.98
C GLU A 122 -3.14 8.07 10.43
N GLU A 123 -2.40 7.51 11.39
CA GLU A 123 -2.73 7.61 12.81
C GLU A 123 -2.57 9.03 13.39
N GLU A 124 -1.57 9.78 12.95
CA GLU A 124 -1.30 11.12 13.46
C GLU A 124 -2.24 12.19 12.85
N ILE A 125 -2.69 11.99 11.61
CA ILE A 125 -3.33 13.07 10.83
C ILE A 125 -4.69 12.62 10.25
N PHE A 126 -4.71 11.54 9.46
CA PHE A 126 -5.90 11.17 8.71
C PHE A 126 -7.04 10.64 9.61
N TYR A 127 -6.73 9.69 10.50
CA TYR A 127 -7.71 9.07 11.39
C TYR A 127 -8.29 10.04 12.42
N PRO A 128 -7.51 10.93 13.08
CA PRO A 128 -8.08 11.95 13.97
C PRO A 128 -9.08 12.86 13.25
N ALA A 129 -8.73 13.39 12.07
CA ALA A 129 -9.61 14.26 11.29
C ALA A 129 -10.90 13.53 10.87
N LEU A 130 -10.78 12.27 10.43
CA LEU A 130 -11.93 11.47 10.03
C LEU A 130 -12.84 11.10 11.21
N ASN A 131 -12.25 10.77 12.36
CA ASN A 131 -12.97 10.38 13.57
C ASN A 131 -13.79 11.54 14.16
N GLU A 132 -13.27 12.76 14.10
CA GLU A 132 -13.96 13.97 14.56
C GLU A 132 -15.29 14.19 13.82
N ILE A 133 -15.28 13.99 12.50
CA ILE A 133 -16.44 14.23 11.63
C ILE A 133 -17.38 13.04 11.58
N LEU A 134 -16.88 11.82 11.32
CA LEU A 134 -17.75 10.66 11.14
C LEU A 134 -18.33 10.16 12.46
N LYS A 135 -17.61 10.33 13.58
CA LYS A 135 -17.97 9.77 14.90
C LYS A 135 -18.36 8.28 14.87
N ASP A 136 -17.85 7.56 13.87
CA ASP A 136 -18.11 6.15 13.64
C ASP A 136 -17.30 5.32 14.65
N LYS A 137 -17.98 4.55 15.48
CA LYS A 137 -17.36 3.76 16.56
C LYS A 137 -16.72 2.45 16.09
N ARG A 138 -16.70 2.17 14.79
CA ARG A 138 -16.21 0.91 14.22
C ARG A 138 -15.09 1.14 13.21
N LEU A 139 -15.26 2.06 12.28
CA LEU A 139 -14.39 2.20 11.10
C LEU A 139 -12.96 2.62 11.48
N VAL A 140 -12.79 3.76 12.14
CA VAL A 140 -11.47 4.22 12.60
C VAL A 140 -10.90 3.33 13.72
N PRO A 141 -11.68 2.93 14.75
CA PRO A 141 -11.17 2.01 15.78
C PRO A 141 -10.69 0.66 15.23
N ARG A 142 -11.37 0.10 14.22
CA ARG A 142 -10.92 -1.10 13.51
C ARG A 142 -9.59 -0.86 12.81
N ALA A 143 -9.47 0.22 12.03
CA ALA A 143 -8.23 0.52 11.32
C ALA A 143 -7.03 0.69 12.26
N ILE A 144 -7.22 1.35 13.41
CA ILE A 144 -6.19 1.46 14.46
C ILE A 144 -5.81 0.08 15.03
N SER A 145 -6.79 -0.79 15.29
CA SER A 145 -6.53 -2.16 15.74
C SER A 145 -5.77 -2.97 14.68
N GLU A 146 -6.09 -2.77 13.40
CA GLU A 146 -5.40 -3.44 12.30
C GLU A 146 -3.95 -2.93 12.17
N HIS A 147 -3.73 -1.64 12.35
CA HIS A 147 -2.37 -1.07 12.40
C HIS A 147 -1.51 -1.64 13.53
N ALA A 148 -2.10 -1.93 14.69
CA ALA A 148 -1.36 -2.56 15.78
C ALA A 148 -0.82 -3.94 15.35
N THR A 149 -1.65 -4.76 14.72
CA THR A 149 -1.23 -6.06 14.17
C THR A 149 -0.24 -5.90 13.00
N LEU A 150 -0.42 -4.90 12.13
CA LEU A 150 0.54 -4.58 11.07
C LEU A 150 1.93 -4.27 11.66
N LYS A 151 2.00 -3.47 12.71
CA LYS A 151 3.26 -3.11 13.40
C LYS A 151 3.92 -4.33 14.04
N ASP A 152 3.15 -5.24 14.63
CA ASP A 152 3.66 -6.51 15.16
C ASP A 152 4.27 -7.37 14.05
N LEU A 153 3.57 -7.51 12.91
CA LEU A 153 4.09 -8.25 11.75
C LEU A 153 5.39 -7.63 11.20
N ILE A 154 5.47 -6.29 11.15
CA ILE A 154 6.70 -5.57 10.76
C ILE A 154 7.83 -5.85 11.75
N ALA A 155 7.55 -5.82 13.06
CA ALA A 155 8.54 -6.10 14.10
C ALA A 155 9.10 -7.53 13.96
N ASP A 156 8.22 -8.51 13.73
CA ASP A 156 8.62 -9.89 13.53
C ASP A 156 9.47 -10.07 12.27
N VAL A 157 9.07 -9.49 11.13
CA VAL A 157 9.86 -9.52 9.89
C VAL A 157 11.25 -8.90 10.10
N LYS A 158 11.35 -7.81 10.88
CA LYS A 158 12.63 -7.17 11.18
C LYS A 158 13.52 -8.00 12.12
N GLY A 159 12.92 -8.80 13.00
CA GLY A 159 13.62 -9.66 13.96
C GLY A 159 14.03 -11.03 13.42
N LEU A 160 13.39 -11.50 12.34
CA LEU A 160 13.73 -12.77 11.71
C LEU A 160 15.05 -12.72 10.94
N LYS A 161 15.73 -13.87 10.91
CA LYS A 161 16.84 -14.12 9.99
C LYS A 161 16.31 -14.03 8.56
N ARG A 162 16.97 -13.23 7.72
CA ARG A 162 16.50 -12.87 6.38
C ARG A 162 16.90 -13.90 5.31
N ASP A 163 16.54 -15.16 5.55
CA ASP A 163 16.76 -16.30 4.66
C ASP A 163 15.77 -17.44 4.90
N GLY A 164 15.56 -18.26 3.87
CA GLY A 164 14.77 -19.49 3.93
C GLY A 164 13.25 -19.32 3.91
N ASP A 165 12.55 -20.46 3.80
CA ASP A 165 11.10 -20.53 3.57
C ASP A 165 10.26 -19.86 4.67
N HIS A 166 10.74 -19.90 5.91
CA HIS A 166 10.02 -19.29 7.03
C HIS A 166 9.97 -17.76 6.92
N PHE A 167 11.09 -17.14 6.51
CA PHE A 167 11.14 -15.69 6.28
C PHE A 167 10.21 -15.29 5.13
N ASP A 168 10.29 -16.00 4.01
CA ASP A 168 9.42 -15.78 2.84
C ASP A 168 7.93 -15.94 3.20
N ALA A 169 7.58 -16.95 4.01
CA ALA A 169 6.22 -17.13 4.51
C ALA A 169 5.75 -15.95 5.37
N ARG A 170 6.65 -15.37 6.19
CA ARG A 170 6.31 -14.17 6.99
C ARG A 170 6.07 -12.95 6.12
N ILE A 171 6.86 -12.76 5.05
CA ILE A 171 6.63 -11.67 4.09
C ILE A 171 5.29 -11.82 3.37
N ARG A 172 4.92 -13.04 2.95
CA ARG A 172 3.61 -13.31 2.34
C ARG A 172 2.46 -13.02 3.30
N LEU A 173 2.58 -13.42 4.56
CA LEU A 173 1.58 -13.09 5.58
C LEU A 173 1.41 -11.57 5.74
N LEU A 174 2.52 -10.83 5.81
CA LEU A 174 2.49 -9.37 5.85
C LEU A 174 1.80 -8.78 4.62
N SER A 175 2.13 -9.28 3.42
CA SER A 175 1.49 -8.87 2.16
C SER A 175 -0.03 -9.07 2.19
N GLU A 176 -0.50 -10.26 2.56
CA GLU A 176 -1.94 -10.55 2.60
C GLU A 176 -2.67 -9.70 3.66
N TYR A 177 -2.03 -9.46 4.80
CA TYR A 177 -2.58 -8.57 5.82
C TYR A 177 -2.72 -7.12 5.31
N VAL A 178 -1.70 -6.60 4.64
CA VAL A 178 -1.71 -5.26 4.04
C VAL A 178 -2.78 -5.16 2.95
N LYS A 179 -2.93 -6.17 2.08
CA LYS A 179 -3.98 -6.21 1.06
C LYS A 179 -5.39 -6.13 1.67
N HIS A 180 -5.62 -6.84 2.77
CA HIS A 180 -6.89 -6.77 3.49
C HIS A 180 -7.15 -5.36 4.02
N HIS A 181 -6.18 -4.77 4.72
CA HIS A 181 -6.27 -3.42 5.26
C HIS A 181 -6.56 -2.37 4.17
N VAL A 182 -5.77 -2.39 3.08
CA VAL A 182 -5.95 -1.50 1.92
C VAL A 182 -7.35 -1.64 1.34
N LYS A 183 -7.84 -2.87 1.18
CA LYS A 183 -9.18 -3.12 0.65
C LYS A 183 -10.26 -2.50 1.53
N GLU A 184 -10.23 -2.73 2.84
CA GLU A 184 -11.21 -2.15 3.76
C GLU A 184 -11.16 -0.62 3.74
N GLN A 185 -9.96 -0.05 3.66
CA GLN A 185 -9.79 1.39 3.60
C GLN A 185 -10.36 1.99 2.30
N GLN A 186 -10.02 1.41 1.15
CA GLN A 186 -10.47 1.91 -0.16
C GLN A 186 -11.96 1.67 -0.41
N ASP A 187 -12.51 0.52 0.01
CA ASP A 187 -13.90 0.16 -0.26
C ASP A 187 -14.88 0.82 0.73
N ALA A 188 -14.47 1.01 1.99
CA ALA A 188 -15.35 1.49 3.04
C ALA A 188 -14.98 2.87 3.60
N MET A 189 -13.69 3.13 3.85
CA MET A 189 -13.26 4.36 4.51
C MET A 189 -13.18 5.55 3.58
N PHE A 190 -12.50 5.43 2.44
CA PHE A 190 -12.29 6.53 1.50
C PHE A 190 -13.58 7.09 0.90
N PRO A 191 -14.59 6.29 0.51
CA PRO A 191 -15.86 6.84 0.03
C PRO A 191 -16.57 7.68 1.10
N ARG A 192 -16.49 7.27 2.36
CA ARG A 192 -17.07 8.02 3.48
C ARG A 192 -16.28 9.28 3.78
N ALA A 193 -14.96 9.22 3.73
CA ALA A 193 -14.08 10.38 3.88
C ALA A 193 -14.35 11.42 2.78
N ALA A 194 -14.44 11.00 1.52
CA ALA A 194 -14.74 11.86 0.38
C ALA A 194 -16.14 12.50 0.45
N ALA A 195 -17.10 11.86 1.14
CA ALA A 195 -18.44 12.41 1.37
C ALA A 195 -18.51 13.42 2.53
N THR A 196 -17.41 13.65 3.27
CA THR A 196 -17.37 14.64 4.34
C THR A 196 -17.09 16.06 3.83
N LYS A 197 -17.15 17.04 4.73
CA LYS A 197 -16.73 18.43 4.47
C LYS A 197 -15.27 18.70 4.88
N LEU A 198 -14.48 17.66 5.13
CA LEU A 198 -13.07 17.82 5.48
C LEU A 198 -12.30 18.41 4.30
N ASP A 199 -11.35 19.30 4.59
CA ASP A 199 -10.43 19.79 3.59
C ASP A 199 -9.34 18.74 3.31
N MET A 200 -9.61 17.87 2.33
CA MET A 200 -8.67 16.81 1.94
C MET A 200 -7.38 17.34 1.31
N MET A 201 -7.37 18.59 0.83
CA MET A 201 -6.17 19.23 0.32
C MET A 201 -5.27 19.66 1.47
N GLU A 202 -5.85 20.27 2.50
CA GLU A 202 -5.12 20.65 3.71
C GLU A 202 -4.58 19.41 4.44
N ILE A 203 -5.44 18.41 4.69
CA ILE A 203 -5.03 17.15 5.33
C ILE A 203 -3.92 16.48 4.52
N GLY A 204 -4.07 16.41 3.19
CA GLY A 204 -3.07 15.83 2.32
C GLY A 204 -1.72 16.57 2.34
N ALA A 205 -1.74 17.89 2.45
CA ALA A 205 -0.53 18.70 2.60
C ALA A 205 0.17 18.44 3.96
N GLN A 206 -0.59 18.36 5.06
CA GLN A 206 -0.05 17.99 6.37
C GLN A 206 0.58 16.60 6.35
N MET A 207 -0.10 15.62 5.74
CA MET A 207 0.39 14.26 5.59
C MET A 207 1.68 14.21 4.75
N ALA A 208 1.73 14.94 3.63
CA ALA A 208 2.93 15.00 2.79
C ALA A 208 4.12 15.58 3.56
N SER A 209 3.92 16.70 4.26
CA SER A 209 4.96 17.31 5.11
C SER A 209 5.45 16.34 6.17
N ARG A 210 4.53 15.68 6.88
CA ARG A 210 4.88 14.73 7.93
C ARG A 210 5.66 13.53 7.41
N LYS A 211 5.33 13.04 6.22
CA LYS A 211 6.09 11.96 5.55
C LYS A 211 7.51 12.39 5.23
N GLU A 212 7.71 13.60 4.72
CA GLU A 212 9.04 14.13 4.43
C GLU A 212 9.91 14.20 5.69
N GLU A 213 9.34 14.66 6.80
CA GLU A 213 10.01 14.67 8.11
C GLU A 213 10.41 13.25 8.56
N LEU A 214 9.48 12.30 8.49
CA LEU A 214 9.74 10.91 8.88
C LEU A 214 10.83 10.24 8.04
N VAL A 215 10.85 10.52 6.74
CA VAL A 215 11.91 10.04 5.83
C VAL A 215 13.26 10.66 6.21
N ALA A 216 13.29 11.96 6.53
CA ALA A 216 14.50 12.64 6.97
C ALA A 216 14.99 12.17 8.35
N GLU A 217 14.10 11.94 9.30
CA GLU A 217 14.41 11.33 10.61
C GLU A 217 15.02 9.94 10.46
N ARG A 218 14.42 9.09 9.63
CA ARG A 218 14.95 7.76 9.34
C ARG A 218 16.34 7.84 8.72
N SER A 219 16.54 8.74 7.76
CA SER A 219 17.83 8.92 7.08
C SER A 219 18.93 9.42 8.04
N ARG A 220 18.57 10.15 9.10
CA ARG A 220 19.51 10.58 10.16
C ARG A 220 19.84 9.49 11.17
N ARG A 221 19.01 8.45 11.28
CA ARG A 221 19.17 7.33 12.23
C ARG A 221 19.82 6.09 11.59
N ALA A 222 19.90 6.05 10.26
CA ALA A 222 20.51 4.98 9.48
C ALA A 222 22.02 5.17 9.36
#